data_AF-G9KQL6-F1
#
_entry.id   AF-G9KQL6-F1
#
_cell.length_a   1.000
_cell.length_b   1.000
_cell.length_c   1.000
_cell.angle_alpha   90.00
_cell.angle_beta   90.00
_cell.angle_gamma   90.00
#
_symmetry.space_group_name_H-M   'P 1'
#
loop_
_entity.id
_entity.type
_entity.pdbx_description
1 polymer ?
#
loop_
_entity_poly.entity_id
_entity_poly.type
_entity_poly.pdbx_seq_one_letter_code
_entity_poly.pdbx_strand_id
1 'polypeptide(L)' 'VDFKTDRKGLVAVGERAQKRSGNFSAAMKDLSGKHPVSALMEICNKRRWQPPEFLLVHDSGPDHRKHFLFRV' A
#
# COMPACT_ATOMS: atom_id res chain seq x y z
N VAL A 1 -15.02 25.55 -11.87
CA VAL A 1 -15.35 24.77 -10.66
C VAL A 1 -14.74 23.38 -10.82
N ASP A 2 -13.67 23.10 -10.08
CA ASP A 2 -12.86 21.89 -10.24
C ASP A 2 -13.50 20.73 -9.45
N PHE A 3 -14.39 19.99 -10.11
CA PHE A 3 -15.08 18.84 -9.49
C PHE A 3 -14.16 17.61 -9.30
N LYS A 4 -12.93 17.66 -9.85
CA LYS A 4 -12.00 16.52 -9.87
C LYS A 4 -11.21 16.36 -8.56
N THR A 5 -11.23 17.37 -7.70
CA THR A 5 -10.61 17.32 -6.37
C THR A 5 -11.60 16.99 -5.24
N ASP A 6 -12.90 16.93 -5.53
CA ASP A 6 -13.89 16.58 -4.51
C ASP A 6 -13.92 15.06 -4.27
N ARG A 7 -13.37 14.64 -3.14
CA ARG A 7 -13.37 13.24 -2.68
C ARG A 7 -14.62 12.87 -1.89
N LYS A 8 -15.62 13.76 -1.80
CA LYS A 8 -16.89 13.45 -1.15
C LYS A 8 -17.58 12.31 -1.89
N GLY A 9 -17.62 11.13 -1.26
CA GLY A 9 -18.30 9.94 -1.78
C GLY A 9 -17.39 8.75 -2.10
N LEU A 10 -16.06 8.92 -2.07
CA LEU A 10 -15.09 7.84 -2.31
C LEU A 10 -14.78 6.97 -1.07
N VAL A 11 -15.64 7.00 -0.05
CA VAL A 11 -15.47 6.24 1.19
C VAL A 11 -16.70 5.38 1.42
N ALA A 12 -16.48 4.07 1.57
CA ALA A 12 -17.55 3.13 1.88
C ALA A 12 -18.11 3.41 3.28
N VAL A 13 -19.43 3.25 3.45
CA VAL A 13 -20.09 3.37 4.76
C VAL A 13 -19.54 2.28 5.68
N GLY A 14 -18.72 2.70 6.66
CA GLY A 14 -18.00 1.80 7.58
C GLY A 14 -16.48 1.89 7.48
N GLU A 15 -15.95 2.48 6.40
CA GLU A 15 -14.53 2.80 6.30
C GLU A 15 -14.25 4.06 7.10
N ARG A 16 -13.64 3.90 8.29
CA ARG A 16 -13.14 5.06 9.04
C ARG A 16 -12.16 5.77 8.13
N ALA A 17 -12.48 7.01 7.76
CA ALA A 17 -11.54 7.91 7.11
C ALA A 17 -10.26 7.93 7.95
N GLN A 18 -9.26 7.14 7.54
CA GLN A 18 -7.98 7.11 8.20
C GLN A 18 -7.35 8.45 7.85
N LYS A 19 -7.63 9.45 8.68
CA LYS A 19 -6.91 10.71 8.70
C LYS A 19 -5.44 10.32 8.58
N ARG A 20 -4.79 10.80 7.53
CA ARG A 20 -3.33 10.77 7.40
C ARG A 20 -2.76 11.71 8.46
N SER A 21 -2.94 11.37 9.73
CA SER A 21 -2.41 12.06 10.89
C SER A 21 -2.63 11.20 12.13
N GLY A 22 -1.52 10.83 12.77
CA GLY A 22 -1.49 10.42 14.18
C GLY A 22 -1.64 8.93 14.47
N ASN A 23 -0.50 8.24 14.66
CA ASN A 23 -0.11 7.55 15.91
C ASN A 23 1.13 6.67 15.66
N PHE A 24 2.31 7.29 15.79
CA PHE A 24 3.63 6.70 15.51
C PHE A 24 4.19 5.82 16.65
N SER A 25 3.32 5.22 17.47
CA SER A 25 3.75 4.46 18.64
C SER A 25 2.93 3.18 18.85
N ALA A 26 2.53 2.51 17.77
CA ALA A 26 1.88 1.20 17.85
C ALA A 26 2.91 0.08 17.71
N ALA A 27 3.74 -0.07 18.75
CA ALA A 27 4.47 -1.28 19.13
C ALA A 27 5.35 -1.95 18.05
N MET A 28 6.17 -2.92 18.47
CA MET A 28 6.60 -3.96 17.53
C MET A 28 5.39 -4.87 17.36
N LYS A 29 4.41 -4.45 16.56
CA LYS A 29 3.30 -5.35 16.22
C LYS A 29 3.93 -6.44 15.39
N ASP A 30 3.88 -7.66 15.90
CA ASP A 30 4.42 -8.84 15.24
C ASP A 30 4.00 -8.82 13.77
N LEU A 31 5.00 -8.82 12.89
CA LEU A 31 4.77 -8.79 11.45
C LEU A 31 4.44 -10.20 10.93
N SER A 32 4.51 -11.22 11.79
CA SER A 32 4.05 -12.57 11.47
C SER A 32 2.58 -12.54 11.05
N GLY A 33 2.27 -13.28 9.98
CA GLY A 33 0.92 -13.36 9.41
C GLY A 33 0.44 -12.15 8.59
N LYS A 34 1.22 -11.06 8.51
CA LYS A 34 0.87 -9.92 7.64
C LYS A 34 1.27 -10.20 6.20
N HIS A 35 0.49 -9.66 5.25
CA HIS A 35 0.87 -9.69 3.84
C HIS A 35 2.23 -8.99 3.65
N PRO A 36 3.18 -9.58 2.91
CA PRO A 36 4.56 -9.09 2.83
C PRO A 36 4.65 -7.66 2.30
N VAL A 37 3.80 -7.28 1.34
CA VAL A 37 3.73 -5.90 0.82
C VAL A 37 3.33 -4.91 1.91
N SER A 38 2.33 -5.26 2.73
CA SER A 38 1.88 -4.40 3.82
C SER A 38 2.92 -4.31 4.93
N ALA A 39 3.61 -5.41 5.23
CA ALA A 39 4.71 -5.43 6.20
C ALA A 39 5.86 -4.51 5.75
N LEU A 40 6.27 -4.58 4.47
CA LEU A 40 7.30 -3.70 3.92
C LEU A 40 6.91 -2.22 4.01
N MET A 41 5.69 -1.89 3.59
CA MET A 41 5.17 -0.52 3.67
C MET A 41 5.20 0.03 5.10
N GLU A 42 4.81 -0.78 6.09
CA GLU A 42 4.84 -0.38 7.50
C GLU A 42 6.26 -0.14 7.99
N ILE A 43 7.22 -0.99 7.60
CA ILE A 43 8.64 -0.82 7.94
C ILE A 43 9.18 0.49 7.36
N CYS A 44 8.96 0.76 6.07
CA CYS A 44 9.44 1.98 5.43
C CYS A 44 8.85 3.22 6.09
N ASN A 45 7.54 3.22 6.36
CA ASN A 45 6.86 4.33 7.03
C ASN A 45 7.38 4.54 8.46
N LYS A 46 7.54 3.48 9.26
CA LYS A 46 8.03 3.55 10.64
C LYS A 46 9.45 4.09 10.72
N ARG A 47 10.28 3.74 9.74
CA ARG A 47 11.68 4.20 9.64
C ARG A 47 11.81 5.55 8.93
N ARG A 48 10.70 6.17 8.49
CA ARG A 48 10.68 7.40 7.68
C ARG A 48 11.50 7.26 6.38
N TRP A 49 11.59 6.06 5.84
CA TRP A 49 12.16 5.80 4.52
C TRP A 49 11.17 6.20 3.43
N GLN A 50 11.69 6.39 2.22
CA GLN A 50 10.84 6.58 1.06
C GLN A 50 9.93 5.35 0.88
N PRO A 51 8.69 5.53 0.39
CA PRO A 51 7.81 4.42 0.07
C PRO A 51 8.51 3.46 -0.90
N PRO A 52 8.38 2.13 -0.72
CA PRO A 52 8.93 1.15 -1.65
C PRO A 52 8.27 1.28 -3.02
N GLU A 53 9.06 1.19 -4.08
CA GLU A 53 8.61 1.29 -5.46
C GLU A 53 8.57 -0.10 -6.10
N PHE A 54 7.39 -0.53 -6.54
CA PHE A 54 7.22 -1.83 -7.18
C PHE A 54 7.22 -1.65 -8.68
N LEU A 55 8.29 -2.10 -9.33
CA LEU A 55 8.48 -1.92 -10.76
C LEU A 55 8.37 -3.27 -11.47
N LEU A 56 7.48 -3.34 -12.46
CA LEU A 56 7.37 -4.50 -13.35
C LEU A 56 8.62 -4.55 -14.23
N VAL A 57 9.39 -5.61 -14.07
CA VAL A 57 10.63 -5.87 -14.84
C VAL A 57 10.33 -6.73 -16.05
N HIS A 58 9.47 -7.74 -15.89
CA HIS A 58 9.16 -8.68 -16.95
C HIS A 58 7.73 -9.19 -16.85
N ASP A 59 7.07 -9.31 -18.01
CA ASP A 59 5.76 -9.93 -18.20
C ASP A 59 5.89 -10.96 -19.32
N SER A 60 5.50 -12.21 -19.03
CA SER A 60 5.67 -13.35 -19.93
C SER A 60 4.56 -14.38 -19.75
N GLY A 61 4.56 -15.40 -20.60
CA GLY A 61 3.61 -16.50 -20.55
C GLY A 61 2.31 -16.23 -21.34
N PRO A 62 1.52 -17.29 -21.55
CA PRO A 62 0.26 -17.20 -22.27
C PRO A 62 -0.80 -16.47 -21.44
N ASP A 63 -1.87 -15.98 -22.09
CA ASP A 63 -2.87 -15.13 -21.43
C ASP A 63 -3.61 -15.80 -20.26
N HIS A 64 -3.72 -17.13 -20.28
CA HIS A 64 -4.31 -17.91 -19.18
C HIS A 64 -3.30 -18.26 -18.06
N ARG A 65 -2.03 -17.89 -18.21
CA ARG A 65 -0.94 -18.20 -17.25
C ARG A 65 0.20 -17.19 -17.38
N LYS A 66 -0.10 -15.91 -17.11
CA LYS A 66 0.90 -14.85 -17.10
C LYS A 66 1.87 -15.00 -15.93
N HIS A 67 3.12 -14.66 -16.18
CA HIS A 67 4.22 -14.65 -15.24
C HIS A 67 4.79 -13.24 -15.18
N PHE A 68 4.70 -12.62 -14.01
CA PHE A 68 5.20 -11.27 -13.76
C PHE A 68 6.40 -11.30 -12.83
N LEU A 69 7.41 -10.50 -13.14
CA LEU A 69 8.58 -10.28 -12.29
C LEU A 69 8.60 -8.83 -11.86
N PHE A 70 8.62 -8.60 -10.55
CA PHE A 70 8.70 -7.26 -9.96
C PHE A 70 10.02 -7.08 -9.21
N ARG A 71 10.60 -5.88 -9.32
CA ARG A 71 11.66 -5.42 -8.40
C ARG A 71 11.06 -4.45 -7.38
N VAL A 72 11.67 -4.44 -6.20
CA VAL A 72 11.28 -3.63 -5.03
C VAL A 72 12.51 -2.97 -4.43
#